data_AF-A0A2H0D6B3-F1
#
_entry.id   AF-A0A2H0D6B3-F1
#
_cell.length_a   1.000
_cell.length_b   1.000
_cell.length_c   1.000
_cell.angle_alpha   90.00
_cell.angle_beta   90.00
_cell.angle_gamma   90.00
#
_symmetry.space_group_name_H-M   'P 1'
#
loop_
_entity.id
_entity.type
_entity.pdbx_description
1 polymer ?
#
loop_
_entity_poly.entity_id
_entity_poly.type
_entity_poly.pdbx_seq_one_letter_code
_entity_poly.pdbx_strand_id
1 'polypeptide(L)' 'MLNDLVVRNATPLDINFVIETIIEADKSGTPMSSACNILNLSEEEYKGILKDILNENIEGQEFSLSGFLIAELDGKPI' A
#
# COMPACT_ATOMS: atom_id res chain seq x y z
N MET A 1 5.60 29.14 5.16
CA MET A 1 6.12 28.32 4.05
C MET A 1 4.91 27.70 3.39
N LEU A 2 4.81 27.74 2.06
CA LEU A 2 3.83 26.91 1.36
C LEU A 2 4.35 25.48 1.46
N ASN A 3 3.56 24.58 2.02
CA ASN A 3 3.89 23.16 1.94
C ASN A 3 3.55 22.69 0.52
N ASP A 4 4.50 22.06 -0.16
CA ASP A 4 4.27 21.53 -1.50
C ASP A 4 3.58 20.18 -1.37
N LEU A 5 2.24 20.20 -1.50
CA LEU A 5 1.42 19.00 -1.64
C LEU A 5 1.32 18.63 -3.12
N VAL A 6 1.79 17.45 -3.48
CA VAL A 6 1.72 16.90 -4.84
C VAL A 6 0.96 15.58 -4.80
N VAL A 7 0.10 15.35 -5.80
CA VAL A 7 -0.54 14.05 -6.02
C VAL A 7 0.00 13.48 -7.32
N ARG A 8 0.53 12.25 -7.27
CA ARG A 8 1.10 11.56 -8.43
C ARG A 8 0.72 10.08 -8.44
N ASN A 9 0.88 9.42 -9.57
CA ASN A 9 0.79 7.95 -9.62
C ASN A 9 1.91 7.33 -8.78
N ALA A 10 1.61 6.18 -8.17
CA ALA A 10 2.61 5.36 -7.50
C ALA A 10 3.65 4.83 -8.51
N THR A 11 4.86 4.64 -8.01
CA THR A 11 6.01 4.09 -8.72
C THR A 11 6.52 2.87 -7.97
N PRO A 12 7.42 2.05 -8.55
CA PRO A 12 8.05 0.93 -7.84
C PRO A 12 8.75 1.34 -6.52
N LEU A 13 9.15 2.60 -6.36
CA LEU A 13 9.74 3.10 -5.12
C LEU A 13 8.73 3.21 -3.96
N ASP A 14 7.43 3.29 -4.29
CA ASP A 14 6.35 3.47 -3.31
C ASP A 14 5.78 2.14 -2.81
N ILE A 15 6.24 1.00 -3.33
CA ILE A 15 5.64 -0.31 -3.07
C ILE A 15 5.51 -0.62 -1.57
N ASN A 16 6.55 -0.34 -0.78
CA ASN A 16 6.52 -0.58 0.65
C ASN A 16 5.51 0.34 1.35
N PHE A 17 5.42 1.61 0.93
CA PHE A 17 4.46 2.55 1.49
C PHE A 17 3.02 2.08 1.20
N VAL A 18 2.74 1.70 -0.05
CA VAL A 18 1.43 1.15 -0.46
C VAL A 18 1.06 -0.11 0.33
N ILE A 19 2.00 -1.03 0.55
CA ILE A 19 1.77 -2.24 1.36
C ILE A 19 1.35 -1.87 2.79
N GLU A 20 2.08 -0.97 3.45
CA GLU A 20 1.71 -0.52 4.79
C GLU A 20 0.34 0.17 4.79
N THR A 21 0.04 1.01 3.78
CA THR A 21 -1.29 1.64 3.65
C THR A 21 -2.42 0.61 3.51
N ILE A 22 -2.23 -0.45 2.70
CA ILE A 22 -3.22 -1.52 2.54
C ILE A 22 -3.47 -2.24 3.87
N ILE A 23 -2.40 -2.56 4.60
CA ILE A 23 -2.49 -3.28 5.89
C ILE A 23 -3.16 -2.41 6.95
N GLU A 24 -2.79 -1.14 7.05
CA GLU A 24 -3.41 -0.22 8.01
C GLU A 24 -4.89 0.07 7.65
N ALA A 25 -5.23 0.11 6.36
CA ALA A 25 -6.62 0.19 5.92
C ALA A 25 -7.43 -1.05 6.32
N ASP A 26 -6.88 -2.26 6.13
CA ASP A 26 -7.51 -3.52 6.56
C ASP A 26 -7.69 -3.60 8.08
N LYS A 27 -6.69 -3.13 8.83
CA LYS A 27 -6.73 -3.05 10.30
C LYS A 27 -7.81 -2.11 10.82
N SER A 28 -8.20 -1.09 10.06
CA SER A 28 -9.30 -0.17 10.36
C SER A 28 -9.21 0.46 11.76
N GLY A 29 -8.00 0.86 12.17
CA GLY A 29 -7.74 1.45 13.49
C GLY A 29 -7.70 0.44 14.66
N THR A 30 -7.66 -0.85 14.36
CA THR A 30 -7.49 -1.94 15.33
C THR A 30 -6.11 -2.60 15.15
N PRO A 31 -5.64 -3.45 16.09
CA PRO A 31 -4.41 -4.19 15.89
C PRO A 31 -4.58 -5.44 15.01
N MET A 32 -5.79 -5.73 14.52
CA MET A 32 -6.12 -6.99 13.86
C MET A 32 -6.32 -6.78 12.35
N SER A 33 -5.58 -7.51 11.52
CA SER A 33 -5.83 -7.60 10.08
C SER A 33 -6.88 -8.67 9.78
N SER A 34 -7.93 -8.32 9.05
CA SER A 34 -8.97 -9.30 8.67
C SER A 34 -8.41 -10.35 7.71
N ALA A 35 -7.56 -9.92 6.76
CA ALA A 35 -6.92 -10.79 5.79
C ALA A 35 -6.00 -11.82 6.47
N CYS A 36 -5.12 -11.38 7.37
CA CYS A 36 -4.24 -12.26 8.13
C CYS A 36 -5.02 -13.30 8.95
N ASN A 37 -6.09 -12.88 9.63
CA ASN A 37 -6.88 -13.78 10.48
C ASN A 37 -7.65 -14.82 9.65
N ILE A 38 -8.29 -14.41 8.56
CA ILE A 38 -9.11 -15.30 7.71
C ILE A 38 -8.22 -16.31 6.99
N LEU A 39 -7.06 -15.88 6.51
CA LEU A 39 -6.13 -16.71 5.76
C LEU A 39 -5.12 -17.45 6.64
N ASN A 40 -5.14 -17.19 7.96
CA ASN A 40 -4.19 -17.73 8.94
C ASN A 40 -2.73 -17.48 8.54
N LEU A 41 -2.42 -16.22 8.24
CA LEU A 41 -1.10 -15.74 7.87
C LEU A 41 -0.56 -14.81 8.96
N SER A 42 0.76 -14.79 9.13
CA SER A 42 1.42 -13.68 9.80
C SER A 42 1.41 -12.43 8.92
N GLU A 43 1.54 -11.26 9.55
CA GLU A 43 1.59 -9.99 8.81
C GLU A 43 2.78 -9.94 7.84
N GLU A 44 3.92 -10.52 8.21
CA GLU A 44 5.11 -10.60 7.32
C GLU A 44 4.88 -11.49 6.10
N GLU A 45 4.19 -12.62 6.24
CA GLU A 45 3.79 -13.45 5.11
C GLU A 45 2.83 -12.70 4.19
N TYR A 46 1.87 -11.97 4.76
CA TYR A 46 0.92 -11.18 3.99
C TYR A 46 1.60 -10.02 3.26
N LYS A 47 2.56 -9.32 3.89
CA LYS A 47 3.41 -8.29 3.24
C LYS A 47 4.17 -8.87 2.05
N GLY A 48 4.73 -10.07 2.18
CA GLY A 48 5.40 -10.77 1.09
C GLY A 48 4.46 -11.02 -0.10
N ILE A 49 3.26 -11.54 0.18
CA ILE A 49 2.24 -11.81 -0.85
C ILE A 49 1.78 -10.51 -1.54
N LEU A 50 1.49 -9.45 -0.78
CA LEU A 50 1.11 -8.15 -1.34
C LEU A 50 2.22 -7.58 -2.23
N LYS A 51 3.48 -7.73 -1.82
CA LYS A 51 4.63 -7.30 -2.63
C LYS A 51 4.69 -8.04 -3.95
N ASP A 52 4.48 -9.35 -3.95
CA ASP A 52 4.46 -10.15 -5.19
C ASP A 52 3.32 -9.70 -6.11
N ILE A 53 2.10 -9.53 -5.57
CA ILE A 53 0.93 -9.04 -6.32
C ILE A 53 1.18 -7.65 -6.93
N LEU A 54 1.68 -6.69 -6.13
CA LEU A 54 1.94 -5.32 -6.58
C LEU A 54 3.06 -5.27 -7.63
N ASN A 55 4.05 -6.17 -7.55
CA ASN A 55 5.12 -6.29 -8.56
C ASN A 55 4.61 -6.86 -9.90
N GLU A 56 3.61 -7.74 -9.88
CA GLU A 56 2.98 -8.20 -11.13
C GLU A 56 2.27 -7.05 -11.85
N ASN A 57 1.77 -6.05 -11.10
CA ASN A 57 1.17 -4.82 -11.62
C ASN A 57 0.14 -5.07 -12.73
N ILE A 58 -0.76 -6.04 -12.52
CA ILE A 58 -1.79 -6.39 -13.49
C ILE A 58 -2.80 -5.25 -13.59
N GLU A 59 -2.88 -4.58 -14.74
CA GLU A 59 -3.77 -3.45 -14.97
C GLU A 59 -5.26 -3.82 -14.76
N GLY A 60 -6.00 -2.93 -14.11
CA GLY A 60 -7.43 -3.12 -13.82
C GLY A 60 -7.75 -4.03 -12.64
N GLN A 61 -6.75 -4.60 -11.97
CA GLN A 61 -6.91 -5.29 -10.68
C GLN A 61 -6.80 -4.30 -9.52
N GLU A 62 -7.48 -4.60 -8.42
CA GLU A 62 -7.51 -3.77 -7.20
C GLU A 62 -6.09 -3.46 -6.68
N PHE A 63 -5.22 -4.46 -6.62
CA PHE A 63 -3.84 -4.32 -6.17
C PHE A 63 -2.84 -4.16 -7.32
N SER A 64 -3.25 -3.44 -8.37
CA SER A 64 -2.33 -2.93 -9.38
C SER A 64 -1.58 -1.72 -8.82
N LEU A 65 -0.25 -1.77 -8.71
CA LEU A 65 0.54 -0.63 -8.21
C LEU A 65 0.24 0.66 -9.01
N SER A 66 0.09 0.53 -10.32
CA SER A 66 -0.24 1.64 -11.23
C SER A 66 -1.62 2.26 -11.01
N GLY A 67 -2.51 1.58 -10.27
CA GLY A 67 -3.81 2.11 -9.88
C GLY A 67 -3.79 3.02 -8.65
N PHE A 68 -2.67 3.07 -7.90
CA PHE A 68 -2.56 3.89 -6.69
C PHE A 68 -2.09 5.32 -7.00
N LEU A 69 -2.67 6.28 -6.28
CA LEU A 69 -2.20 7.66 -6.21
C LEU A 69 -1.51 7.89 -4.86
N ILE A 70 -0.36 8.57 -4.89
CA ILE A 70 0.41 8.97 -3.72
C ILE A 70 0.27 10.48 -3.54
N ALA A 71 -0.12 10.88 -2.33
CA ALA A 71 0.03 12.25 -1.86
C ALA A 71 1.42 12.41 -1.25
N GLU A 72 2.16 13.41 -1.70
CA GLU A 72 3.48 13.77 -1.16
C GLU A 72 3.43 15.15 -0.54
N LEU A 73 3.98 15.27 0.66
CA LEU A 73 4.21 16.53 1.35
C LEU A 73 5.72 16.71 1.50
N ASP A 74 6.26 17.78 0.92
CA ASP A 74 7.71 18.07 0.93
C ASP A 74 8.56 16.89 0.43
N GLY A 75 8.07 16.21 -0.62
CA GLY A 75 8.73 15.07 -1.27
C GLY A 75 8.66 13.75 -0.49
N LYS A 76 7.79 13.65 0.52
CA LYS A 76 7.56 12.43 1.29
C LYS A 76 6.11 11.95 1.14
N PRO A 77 5.87 10.67 0.86
CA PRO A 77 4.53 10.09 0.92
C PRO A 77 3.88 10.30 2.30
N ILE A 78 2.60 10.69 2.31
CA ILE A 78 1.78 10.88 3.52
C ILE A 78 0.44 10.16 3.44
#